data_AF-A0A976PH04-F1
#
_entry.id   AF-A0A976PH04-F1
#
_cell.length_a   1.000
_cell.length_b   1.000
_cell.length_c   1.000
_cell.angle_alpha   90.00
_cell.angle_beta   90.00
_cell.angle_gamma   90.00
#
_symmetry.space_group_name_H-M   'P 1'
#
loop_
_entity.id
_entity.type
_entity.pdbx_description
1 polymer ?
#
loop_
_entity_poly.entity_id
_entity_poly.type
_entity_poly.pdbx_seq_one_letter_code
_entity_poly.pdbx_strand_id
1 'polypeptide(L)'
;MEKTIKKKSSGSTMMSNAPTLEGVELNRIRIVGILLGGTRRAVAKVASGVRKGSEGEGLSDETYILKEGMVLGNNQAEIRAILPGGVVLVEKLTNVYDQEEYLETILPLQTTN
;
A
#
# COMPACT_ATOMS: atom_id res chain seq x y z
N MET A 1 44.53 -33.96 -2.97
CA MET A 1 43.11 -34.15 -3.32
C MET A 1 42.29 -33.32 -2.36
N GLU A 2 41.76 -32.18 -2.78
CA GLU A 2 40.89 -31.36 -1.94
C GLU A 2 39.75 -30.86 -2.81
N LYS A 3 38.54 -31.41 -2.61
CA LYS A 3 37.33 -31.00 -3.33
C LYS A 3 36.64 -29.92 -2.50
N THR A 4 36.80 -28.67 -2.90
CA THR A 4 36.03 -27.54 -2.35
C THR A 4 34.58 -27.62 -2.84
N ILE A 5 33.65 -27.94 -1.93
CA ILE A 5 32.21 -27.97 -2.20
C ILE A 5 31.68 -26.52 -2.19
N LYS A 6 31.39 -25.95 -3.35
CA LYS A 6 30.69 -24.66 -3.46
C LYS A 6 29.21 -24.85 -3.08
N LYS A 7 28.79 -24.29 -1.94
CA LYS A 7 27.37 -24.21 -1.56
C LYS A 7 26.62 -23.35 -2.58
N LYS A 8 25.64 -23.94 -3.26
CA LYS A 8 24.72 -23.26 -4.19
C LYS A 8 23.70 -22.47 -3.36
N SER A 9 23.78 -21.15 -3.37
CA SER A 9 22.79 -20.26 -2.75
C SER A 9 21.46 -20.39 -3.49
N SER A 10 20.51 -21.10 -2.88
CA SER A 10 19.12 -21.21 -3.32
C SER A 10 18.38 -19.88 -3.08
N GLY A 11 18.56 -18.92 -3.97
CA GLY A 11 17.70 -17.74 -4.04
C GLY A 11 16.34 -18.14 -4.63
N SER A 12 15.36 -18.41 -3.77
CA SER A 12 13.98 -18.59 -4.17
C SER A 12 13.41 -17.23 -4.56
N THR A 13 13.31 -16.94 -5.86
CA THR A 13 12.56 -15.78 -6.35
C THR A 13 11.08 -16.10 -6.22
N MET A 14 10.45 -15.68 -5.11
CA MET A 14 9.00 -15.80 -4.95
C MET A 14 8.31 -14.72 -5.79
N MET A 15 7.64 -15.12 -6.86
CA MET A 15 6.80 -14.23 -7.66
C MET A 15 5.37 -14.29 -7.11
N SER A 16 4.76 -13.14 -6.85
CA SER A 16 3.37 -13.01 -6.43
C SER A 16 2.56 -12.40 -7.56
N ASN A 17 1.43 -13.01 -7.90
CA ASN A 17 0.45 -12.45 -8.85
C ASN A 17 -0.56 -11.52 -8.16
N ALA A 18 -0.37 -11.21 -6.87
CA ALA A 18 -1.26 -10.32 -6.16
C ALA A 18 -1.07 -8.88 -6.67
N PRO A 19 -2.15 -8.16 -7.02
CA PRO A 19 -2.05 -6.78 -7.48
C PRO A 19 -1.53 -5.90 -6.33
N THR A 20 -0.48 -5.14 -6.60
CA THR A 20 0.13 -4.20 -5.65
C THR A 20 -0.24 -2.75 -6.01
N LEU A 21 -0.23 -1.87 -5.01
CA LEU A 21 -0.44 -0.42 -5.20
C LEU A 21 0.90 0.33 -5.29
N GLU A 22 1.94 -0.34 -5.77
CA GLU A 22 3.23 0.29 -6.04
C GLU A 22 3.08 1.22 -7.25
N GLY A 23 3.61 2.46 -7.16
CA GLY A 23 3.52 3.43 -8.25
C GLY A 23 2.28 4.34 -8.23
N VAL A 24 1.29 4.06 -7.38
CA VAL A 24 0.04 4.85 -7.31
C VAL A 24 0.19 6.02 -6.34
N GLU A 25 -0.20 7.23 -6.74
CA GLU A 25 -0.25 8.37 -5.83
C GLU A 25 -1.22 8.10 -4.66
N LEU A 26 -0.79 8.33 -3.41
CA LEU A 26 -1.62 8.11 -2.21
C LEU A 26 -2.97 8.81 -2.31
N ASN A 27 -2.97 10.02 -2.90
CA ASN A 27 -4.17 10.84 -3.09
C ASN A 27 -5.23 10.22 -4.01
N ARG A 28 -4.88 9.19 -4.79
CA ARG A 28 -5.81 8.44 -5.63
C ARG A 28 -6.31 7.18 -4.96
N ILE A 29 -5.69 6.75 -3.87
CA ILE A 29 -6.12 5.55 -3.15
C ILE A 29 -7.37 5.93 -2.34
N ARG A 30 -8.38 5.07 -2.40
CA ARG A 30 -9.65 5.22 -1.70
C ARG A 30 -9.92 3.96 -0.91
N ILE A 31 -10.04 4.08 0.41
CA ILE A 31 -10.45 2.98 1.28
C ILE A 31 -11.97 2.87 1.19
N VAL A 32 -12.46 1.77 0.64
CA VAL A 32 -13.90 1.54 0.41
C VAL A 32 -14.52 0.58 1.44
N GLY A 33 -13.70 -0.15 2.19
CA GLY A 33 -14.19 -1.09 3.18
C GLY A 33 -13.10 -1.56 4.13
N ILE A 34 -13.52 -2.01 5.31
CA ILE A 34 -12.62 -2.51 6.35
C ILE A 34 -13.19 -3.80 6.92
N LEU A 35 -12.35 -4.82 7.01
CA LEU A 35 -12.67 -6.14 7.53
C LEU A 35 -11.94 -6.29 8.87
N LEU A 36 -12.68 -6.24 9.98
CA LEU A 36 -12.13 -6.29 11.35
C LEU A 36 -12.04 -7.71 11.94
N GLY A 37 -12.14 -8.76 11.11
CA GLY A 37 -12.07 -10.15 11.55
C GLY A 37 -10.72 -10.52 12.20
N GLY A 38 -10.46 -11.82 12.38
CA GLY A 38 -9.24 -12.30 13.07
C GLY A 38 -7.91 -11.72 12.55
N THR A 39 -7.88 -11.31 11.27
CA THR A 39 -6.85 -10.39 10.75
C THR A 39 -7.52 -9.17 10.14
N ARG A 40 -7.11 -7.97 10.56
CA ARG A 40 -7.63 -6.73 9.99
C ARG A 40 -7.15 -6.56 8.56
N ARG A 41 -8.08 -6.19 7.67
CA ARG A 41 -7.80 -5.91 6.25
C ARG A 41 -8.56 -4.67 5.83
N ALA A 42 -7.95 -3.86 4.98
CA ALA A 42 -8.64 -2.77 4.31
C ALA A 42 -8.83 -3.12 2.84
N VAL A 43 -9.93 -2.65 2.27
CA VAL A 43 -10.26 -2.79 0.87
C VAL A 43 -10.07 -1.42 0.24
N ALA A 44 -9.23 -1.36 -0.78
CA ALA A 44 -8.90 -0.14 -1.46
C ALA A 44 -9.23 -0.22 -2.95
N LYS A 45 -9.58 0.92 -3.52
CA LYS A 45 -9.73 1.14 -4.95
C LYS A 45 -8.92 2.36 -5.34
N VAL A 46 -8.58 2.47 -6.63
CA VAL A 46 -7.89 3.63 -7.17
C VAL A 46 -8.94 4.52 -7.81
N ALA A 47 -8.94 5.81 -7.48
CA ALA A 47 -9.71 6.81 -8.20
C ALA A 47 -9.23 6.82 -9.66
N SER A 48 -10.09 6.39 -10.57
CA SER A 48 -9.82 6.44 -11.99
C SER A 48 -9.83 7.90 -12.38
N GLY A 49 -8.67 8.43 -12.75
CA GLY A 49 -8.57 9.74 -13.34
C GLY A 49 -9.48 9.76 -14.56
N VAL A 50 -10.55 10.54 -14.47
CA VAL A 50 -11.40 10.97 -15.57
C VAL A 50 -10.58 11.06 -16.86
N ARG A 51 -10.92 10.24 -17.86
CA ARG A 51 -10.58 10.57 -19.26
C ARG A 51 -11.01 12.02 -19.44
N LYS A 52 -10.07 12.93 -19.74
CA LYS A 52 -10.33 14.37 -19.99
C LYS A 52 -11.73 14.55 -20.64
N GLY A 53 -12.71 15.01 -19.86
CA GLY A 53 -14.08 15.27 -20.33
C GLY A 53 -15.22 14.44 -19.74
N SER A 54 -15.04 13.67 -18.65
CA SER A 54 -16.16 13.00 -17.97
C SER A 54 -16.20 13.38 -16.48
N GLU A 55 -16.99 14.38 -16.12
CA GLU A 55 -17.26 14.73 -14.72
C GLU A 55 -17.94 13.54 -14.02
N GLY A 56 -17.14 12.77 -13.30
CA GLY A 56 -17.56 11.64 -12.50
C GLY A 56 -16.34 11.03 -11.84
N GLU A 57 -16.26 11.14 -10.51
CA GLU A 57 -15.26 10.47 -9.68
C GLU A 57 -15.45 8.95 -9.73
N GLY A 58 -15.05 8.33 -10.83
CA GLY A 58 -15.14 6.88 -11.02
C GLY A 58 -14.07 6.18 -10.19
N LEU A 59 -14.46 5.21 -9.38
CA LEU A 59 -13.52 4.27 -8.77
C LEU A 59 -13.13 3.21 -9.81
N SER A 60 -11.91 2.70 -9.75
CA SER A 60 -11.47 1.55 -10.53
C SER A 60 -12.34 0.32 -10.24
N ASP A 61 -12.52 -0.53 -11.25
CA ASP A 61 -13.12 -1.86 -11.06
C ASP A 61 -12.20 -2.76 -10.22
N GLU A 62 -10.88 -2.57 -10.38
CA GLU A 62 -9.87 -3.27 -9.61
C GLU A 62 -9.98 -2.94 -8.10
N THR A 63 -9.86 -3.99 -7.30
CA THR A 63 -9.97 -3.94 -5.86
C THR A 63 -8.71 -4.54 -5.24
N TYR A 64 -8.14 -3.83 -4.27
CA TYR A 64 -6.88 -4.15 -3.62
C TYR A 64 -7.15 -4.46 -2.15
N ILE A 65 -6.57 -5.55 -1.65
CA ILE A 65 -6.67 -5.93 -0.24
C ILE A 65 -5.38 -5.55 0.46
N LEU A 66 -5.50 -4.66 1.43
CA LEU A 66 -4.39 -4.11 2.19
C LEU A 66 -4.28 -4.78 3.56
N LYS A 67 -3.05 -4.95 4.02
CA LYS A 67 -2.68 -5.53 5.32
C LYS A 67 -1.65 -4.63 5.99
N GLU A 68 -1.58 -4.71 7.31
CA GLU A 68 -0.50 -4.08 8.07
C GLU A 68 0.87 -4.59 7.58
N GLY A 69 1.85 -3.69 7.53
CA GLY A 69 3.19 -3.91 6.98
C GLY A 69 3.28 -3.80 5.46
N MET A 70 2.17 -3.60 4.72
CA MET A 70 2.25 -3.31 3.29
C MET A 70 2.70 -1.87 3.05
N VAL A 71 3.45 -1.67 1.97
CA VAL A 71 3.93 -0.36 1.53
C VAL A 71 3.05 0.13 0.38
N LEU A 72 2.65 1.40 0.42
CA LEU A 72 1.76 2.03 -0.54
C LEU A 72 2.40 3.22 -1.25
N GLY A 73 2.10 3.31 -2.53
CA GLY A 73 2.40 4.46 -3.38
C GLY A 73 3.88 4.78 -3.55
N ASN A 74 4.14 5.95 -4.12
CA ASN A 74 5.50 6.36 -4.51
C ASN A 74 6.41 6.69 -3.33
N ASN A 75 5.83 7.14 -2.22
CA ASN A 75 6.55 7.61 -1.04
C ASN A 75 6.93 6.48 -0.08
N GLN A 76 6.67 5.23 -0.45
CA GLN A 76 6.91 4.06 0.39
C GLN A 76 6.23 4.15 1.77
N ALA A 77 5.00 4.66 1.81
CA ALA A 77 4.23 4.78 3.04
C ALA A 77 3.83 3.39 3.56
N GLU A 78 4.20 3.07 4.80
CA GLU A 78 3.92 1.76 5.40
C GLU A 78 2.60 1.77 6.18
N ILE A 79 1.74 0.77 5.98
CA ILE A 79 0.52 0.58 6.78
C ILE A 79 0.90 0.09 8.17
N ARG A 80 0.75 0.95 9.18
CA ARG A 80 1.02 0.61 10.58
C ARG A 80 -0.20 0.12 11.33
N ALA A 81 -1.39 0.58 10.95
CA ALA A 81 -2.63 0.14 11.58
C ALA A 81 -3.82 0.20 10.62
N ILE A 82 -4.74 -0.75 10.78
CA ILE A 82 -6.05 -0.72 10.15
C ILE A 82 -7.10 -0.56 11.25
N LEU A 83 -7.84 0.54 11.20
CA LEU A 83 -8.84 0.95 12.20
C LEU A 83 -10.24 0.92 11.58
N PRO A 84 -11.34 0.90 12.36
CA PRO A 84 -12.69 0.92 11.79
C PRO A 84 -12.99 2.15 10.91
N GLY A 85 -12.36 3.28 11.19
CA GLY A 85 -12.55 4.54 10.46
C GLY A 85 -11.60 4.75 9.28
N GLY A 86 -10.60 3.89 9.07
CA GLY A 86 -9.59 4.12 8.05
C GLY A 86 -8.29 3.35 8.26
N VAL A 87 -7.27 3.72 7.48
CA VAL A 87 -5.94 3.12 7.50
C VAL A 87 -4.92 4.17 7.91
N VAL A 88 -4.02 3.81 8.82
CA VAL A 88 -2.92 4.66 9.27
C VAL A 88 -1.64 4.26 8.55
N LEU A 89 -1.01 5.25 7.94
CA LEU A 89 0.22 5.15 7.17
C LEU A 89 1.33 5.93 7.87
N VAL A 90 2.55 5.44 7.77
CA VAL A 90 3.75 6.14 8.22
C VAL A 90 4.74 6.22 7.06
N GLU A 91 5.18 7.44 6.75
CA GLU A 91 6.25 7.72 5.80
C GLU A 91 7.52 8.08 6.58
N LYS A 92 8.66 7.53 6.14
CA LYS A 92 9.97 7.88 6.69
C LYS A 92 10.64 8.91 5.79
N LEU A 93 11.04 10.03 6.37
CA LEU A 93 11.64 11.17 5.68
C LEU A 93 12.95 11.55 6.37
N THR A 94 13.86 12.19 5.63
CA THR A 94 15.08 12.77 6.18
C THR A 94 14.97 14.29 6.08
N ASN A 95 15.10 14.99 7.20
CA ASN A 95 15.00 16.45 7.23
C ASN A 95 16.32 17.13 6.82
N VAL A 96 16.33 18.46 6.81
CA VAL A 96 17.50 19.28 6.44
C VAL A 96 18.70 19.15 7.39
N TYR A 97 18.52 18.48 8.53
CA TYR A 97 19.56 18.20 9.53
C TYR A 97 20.02 16.74 9.49
N ASP A 98 19.69 16.00 8.43
CA ASP A 98 20.00 14.57 8.27
C ASP A 98 19.40 13.68 9.37
N GLN A 99 18.32 14.11 9.99
CA GLN A 99 17.62 13.35 11.02
C GLN A 99 16.41 12.63 10.42
N GLU A 100 16.16 11.42 10.92
CA GLU A 100 14.98 10.64 10.54
C GLU A 100 13.72 11.23 11.17
N GLU A 101 12.71 11.49 10.36
CA GLU A 101 11.40 11.97 10.75
C GLU A 101 10.32 11.03 10.21
N TYR A 102 9.23 10.90 10.96
CA TYR A 102 8.11 10.04 10.61
C TYR A 102 6.86 10.88 10.43
N LEU A 103 6.30 10.89 9.23
CA LEU A 103 5.05 11.57 8.93
C LEU A 103 3.91 10.56 8.95
N GLU A 104 2.94 10.79 9.83
CA GLU A 104 1.73 9.97 9.91
C GLU A 104 0.64 10.54 8.98
N THR A 105 0.01 9.66 8.21
CA THR A 105 -1.12 10.00 7.35
C THR A 105 -2.28 9.04 7.59
N ILE A 106 -3.49 9.57 7.71
CA ILE A 106 -4.71 8.78 7.86
C ILE A 106 -5.48 8.80 6.54
N LEU A 107 -5.70 7.62 5.96
CA LEU A 107 -6.65 7.45 4.85
C LEU A 107 -8.01 7.05 5.41
N PRO A 108 -9.01 7.95 5.40
CA PRO A 108 -10.32 7.65 5.96
C PRO A 108 -11.08 6.66 5.07
N LEU A 109 -11.96 5.89 5.70
CA LEU A 109 -12.98 5.12 5.00
C LEU A 109 -13.92 6.09 4.27
N GLN A 110 -14.03 5.93 2.95
CA GLN A 110 -14.98 6.67 2.13
C GLN A 110 -16.08 5.72 1.69
N THR A 111 -17.32 6.05 2.07
CA THR A 111 -18.51 5.37 1.56
C THR A 111 -19.04 6.21 0.40
N THR A 112 -19.11 5.63 -0.80
CA THR A 112 -19.85 6.22 -1.92
C THR A 112 -21.33 6.11 -1.60
N ASN A 113 -22.00 7.26 -1.37
CA ASN A 113 -23.46 7.38 -1.35
C ASN A 113 -23.99 7.65 -2.75
#